data_AF-F9EL37-F1
#
_entry.id   AF-F9EL37-F1
#
_cell.length_a   1.000
_cell.length_b   1.000
_cell.length_c   1.000
_cell.angle_alpha   90.00
_cell.angle_beta   90.00
_cell.angle_gamma   90.00
#
_symmetry.space_group_name_H-M   'P 1'
#
loop_
_entity.id
_entity.type
_entity.pdbx_description
1 polymer ?
#
loop_
_entity_poly.entity_id
_entity_poly.type
_entity_poly.pdbx_seq_one_letter_code
_entity_poly.pdbx_strand_id
1 'polypeptide(L)'
;MADILCDTRLKSEEAPKVIILTHGDADGLVSAMIVKAFEELQNKNKTFLIMSSMDVTLEQTDKTFDYICKYASFGSKDRIYILDRPIPSVEWLKMKYLAYTNVINIDHHLTNNPTMYKDECCCDDIYFYWNDKLSAAYLTLEWFKPLIEKGENYKKMYEKLEPLAEATSCWDIFTWKNLGNSQKELLLKRRALSINSAEKILGAGAFYNFITKKLNSENYTEEIFNYFFF
;
A
#
# COMPACT_ATOMS: atom_id res chain seq x y z
N MET A 1 -11.21 -11.19 10.04
CA MET A 1 -11.91 -10.49 8.94
C MET A 1 -11.17 -9.18 8.73
N ALA A 2 -10.92 -8.78 7.48
CA ALA A 2 -10.20 -7.55 7.21
C ALA A 2 -11.03 -6.32 7.61
N ASP A 3 -10.37 -5.33 8.21
CA ASP A 3 -10.97 -4.06 8.59
C ASP A 3 -11.11 -3.15 7.37
N ILE A 4 -12.24 -2.48 7.24
CA ILE A 4 -12.46 -1.48 6.18
C ILE A 4 -11.91 -0.13 6.68
N LEU A 5 -10.82 0.31 6.07
CA LEU A 5 -10.19 1.61 6.34
C LEU A 5 -10.87 2.76 5.59
N CYS A 6 -11.39 2.47 4.39
CA CYS A 6 -12.06 3.45 3.54
C CYS A 6 -13.00 2.72 2.58
N ASP A 7 -14.25 3.18 2.47
CA ASP A 7 -15.16 2.75 1.42
C ASP A 7 -15.89 3.97 0.84
N THR A 8 -15.63 4.27 -0.43
CA THR A 8 -16.27 5.35 -1.17
C THR A 8 -16.99 4.83 -2.42
N ARG A 9 -17.13 3.51 -2.59
CA ARG A 9 -17.78 2.89 -3.76
C ARG A 9 -19.21 3.35 -3.95
N LEU A 10 -19.94 3.59 -2.86
CA LEU A 10 -21.32 4.08 -2.90
C LEU A 10 -21.46 5.51 -3.45
N LYS A 11 -20.35 6.25 -3.66
CA LYS A 11 -20.41 7.61 -4.23
C LYS A 11 -20.72 7.63 -5.72
N SER A 12 -20.38 6.55 -6.44
CA SER A 12 -20.63 6.45 -7.88
C SER A 12 -20.45 5.00 -8.35
N GLU A 13 -21.46 4.45 -9.02
CA GLU A 13 -21.37 3.10 -9.62
C GLU A 13 -20.55 3.08 -10.92
N GLU A 14 -20.53 4.19 -11.66
CA GLU A 14 -19.87 4.31 -12.96
C GLU A 14 -18.40 4.71 -12.86
N ALA A 15 -17.98 5.29 -11.74
CA ALA A 15 -16.61 5.70 -11.51
C ALA A 15 -15.66 4.49 -11.48
N PRO A 16 -14.42 4.62 -12.01
CA PRO A 16 -13.43 3.57 -11.87
C PRO A 16 -13.16 3.27 -10.39
N LYS A 17 -13.15 1.98 -10.05
CA LYS A 17 -12.97 1.45 -8.70
C LYS A 17 -11.51 1.12 -8.47
N VAL A 18 -10.99 1.53 -7.32
CA VAL A 18 -9.66 1.16 -6.82
C VAL A 18 -9.87 0.32 -5.56
N ILE A 19 -9.56 -0.96 -5.64
CA ILE A 19 -9.55 -1.85 -4.48
C ILE A 19 -8.13 -1.94 -3.97
N ILE A 20 -7.93 -1.79 -2.67
CA ILE A 20 -6.65 -1.96 -2.01
C ILE A 20 -6.85 -2.97 -0.89
N LEU A 21 -6.19 -4.12 -1.00
CA LEU A 21 -6.08 -5.09 0.07
C LEU A 21 -4.65 -5.08 0.58
N THR A 22 -4.46 -4.79 1.87
CA THR A 22 -3.13 -4.56 2.44
C THR A 22 -2.91 -5.29 3.78
N HIS A 23 -1.66 -5.40 4.21
CA HIS A 23 -1.30 -5.78 5.57
C HIS A 23 -1.71 -4.68 6.58
N GLY A 24 -1.96 -5.08 7.83
CA GLY A 24 -2.49 -4.23 8.90
C GLY A 24 -1.46 -3.43 9.69
N ASP A 25 -0.18 -3.49 9.36
CA ASP A 25 0.91 -2.79 10.06
C ASP A 25 1.37 -1.55 9.30
N ALA A 26 2.44 -0.91 9.77
CA ALA A 26 2.89 0.35 9.20
C ALA A 26 3.27 0.24 7.71
N ASP A 27 3.84 -0.89 7.27
CA ASP A 27 4.28 -1.06 5.89
C ASP A 27 3.09 -1.16 4.93
N GLY A 28 2.14 -2.05 5.22
CA GLY A 28 0.91 -2.17 4.46
C GLY A 28 0.05 -0.88 4.47
N LEU A 29 -0.06 -0.21 5.61
CA LEU A 29 -0.91 0.99 5.74
C LEU A 29 -0.32 2.21 5.02
N VAL A 30 1.00 2.41 5.10
CA VAL A 30 1.69 3.47 4.34
C VAL A 30 1.61 3.18 2.84
N SER A 31 1.78 1.93 2.41
CA SER A 31 1.57 1.50 1.02
C SER A 31 0.18 1.90 0.51
N ALA A 32 -0.87 1.55 1.26
CA ALA A 32 -2.24 1.87 0.88
C ALA A 32 -2.49 3.38 0.76
N MET A 33 -1.91 4.18 1.67
CA MET A 33 -2.00 5.63 1.62
C MET A 33 -1.30 6.21 0.39
N ILE A 34 -0.11 5.71 0.03
CA ILE A 34 0.63 6.12 -1.18
C ILE A 34 -0.20 5.83 -2.43
N VAL A 35 -0.74 4.61 -2.57
CA VAL A 35 -1.62 4.26 -3.70
C VAL A 35 -2.79 5.22 -3.79
N LYS A 36 -3.50 5.43 -2.68
CA LYS A 36 -4.66 6.34 -2.66
C LYS A 36 -4.28 7.75 -3.13
N ALA A 37 -3.17 8.30 -2.62
CA ALA A 37 -2.73 9.65 -2.97
C ALA A 37 -2.44 9.80 -4.47
N PHE A 38 -1.72 8.85 -5.08
CA PHE A 38 -1.41 8.91 -6.51
C PHE A 38 -2.60 8.60 -7.40
N GLU A 39 -3.46 7.65 -7.01
CA GLU A 39 -4.67 7.32 -7.75
C GLU A 39 -5.66 8.51 -7.80
N GLU A 40 -5.83 9.22 -6.67
CA GLU A 40 -6.63 10.45 -6.60
C GLU A 40 -6.04 11.60 -7.42
N LEU A 41 -4.70 11.72 -7.47
CA LEU A 41 -4.03 12.71 -8.32
C LEU A 41 -4.27 12.46 -9.81
N GLN A 42 -4.30 11.18 -10.22
CA GLN A 42 -4.60 10.81 -11.60
C GLN A 42 -6.06 11.06 -11.97
N ASN A 43 -7.00 10.73 -11.07
CA ASN A 43 -8.43 10.94 -11.29
C ASN A 43 -9.18 11.04 -9.95
N LYS A 44 -9.66 12.25 -9.63
CA LYS A 44 -10.40 12.54 -8.40
C LYS A 44 -11.77 11.86 -8.30
N ASN A 45 -12.30 11.36 -9.41
CA ASN A 45 -13.60 10.71 -9.45
C ASN A 45 -13.52 9.21 -9.10
N LYS A 46 -12.32 8.63 -8.97
CA LYS A 46 -12.15 7.22 -8.59
C LYS A 46 -12.80 6.94 -7.24
N THR A 47 -13.42 5.78 -7.13
CA THR A 47 -13.92 5.27 -5.84
C THR A 47 -12.93 4.27 -5.25
N PHE A 48 -12.97 4.10 -3.94
CA PHE A 48 -11.98 3.31 -3.19
C PHE A 48 -12.69 2.31 -2.29
N LEU A 49 -12.13 1.10 -2.20
CA LEU A 49 -12.31 0.20 -1.07
C LEU A 49 -10.92 -0.17 -0.57
N ILE A 50 -10.61 0.19 0.67
CA ILE A 50 -9.33 -0.08 1.30
C ILE A 50 -9.58 -0.97 2.50
N MET A 51 -9.04 -2.17 2.44
CA MET A 51 -9.18 -3.20 3.46
C MET A 51 -7.80 -3.60 3.97
N SER A 52 -7.65 -3.71 5.28
CA SER A 52 -6.41 -4.16 5.91
C SER A 52 -6.64 -5.34 6.85
N SER A 53 -5.63 -6.19 7.05
CA SER A 53 -5.71 -7.25 8.05
C SER A 53 -4.33 -7.61 8.57
N MET A 54 -4.27 -7.97 9.86
CA MET A 54 -3.08 -8.60 10.45
C MET A 54 -2.92 -10.07 10.03
N ASP A 55 -3.98 -10.71 9.53
CA ASP A 55 -3.91 -12.07 8.97
C ASP A 55 -3.78 -11.97 7.44
N VAL A 56 -2.56 -12.14 6.97
CA VAL A 56 -2.18 -12.07 5.56
C VAL A 56 -1.92 -13.44 4.93
N THR A 57 -2.46 -14.50 5.52
CA THR A 57 -2.39 -15.82 4.90
C THR A 57 -3.09 -15.85 3.54
N LEU A 58 -2.64 -16.76 2.67
CA LEU A 58 -3.26 -17.00 1.35
C LEU A 58 -4.77 -17.27 1.47
N GLU A 59 -5.17 -18.09 2.45
CA GLU A 59 -6.58 -18.41 2.72
C GLU A 59 -7.39 -17.15 3.07
N GLN A 60 -6.84 -16.22 3.86
CA GLN A 60 -7.54 -14.96 4.14
C GLN A 60 -7.58 -14.03 2.93
N THR A 61 -6.55 -14.02 2.09
CA THR A 61 -6.59 -13.28 0.83
C THR A 61 -7.77 -13.80 -0.02
N ASP A 62 -7.87 -15.10 -0.25
CA ASP A 62 -8.96 -15.71 -1.02
C ASP A 62 -10.33 -15.38 -0.44
N LYS A 63 -10.53 -15.57 0.88
CA LYS A 63 -11.79 -15.21 1.56
C LYS A 63 -12.16 -13.74 1.41
N THR A 64 -11.17 -12.85 1.43
CA THR A 64 -11.41 -11.42 1.28
C THR A 64 -11.80 -11.10 -0.16
N PHE A 65 -11.20 -11.76 -1.15
CA PHE A 65 -11.58 -11.61 -2.54
C PHE A 65 -12.94 -12.24 -2.87
N ASP A 66 -13.32 -13.36 -2.25
CA ASP A 66 -14.68 -13.88 -2.30
C ASP A 66 -15.70 -12.85 -1.83
N TYR A 67 -15.42 -12.20 -0.69
CA TYR A 67 -16.25 -11.12 -0.17
C TYR A 67 -16.32 -9.95 -1.16
N ILE A 68 -15.18 -9.46 -1.63
CA ILE A 68 -15.12 -8.30 -2.55
C ILE A 68 -15.89 -8.59 -3.85
N CYS A 69 -15.65 -9.73 -4.49
CA CYS A 69 -16.26 -10.10 -5.77
C CYS A 69 -17.73 -10.47 -5.65
N LYS A 70 -18.21 -10.84 -4.45
CA LYS A 70 -19.64 -11.02 -4.17
C LYS A 70 -20.43 -9.71 -4.25
N TYR A 71 -19.80 -8.57 -3.94
CA TYR A 71 -20.46 -7.27 -3.82
C TYR A 71 -20.00 -6.22 -4.84
N ALA A 72 -19.07 -6.57 -5.72
CA ALA A 72 -18.60 -5.68 -6.78
C ALA A 72 -18.15 -6.48 -8.01
N SER A 73 -18.44 -5.93 -9.19
CA SER A 73 -17.86 -6.38 -10.45
C SER A 73 -16.78 -5.40 -10.91
N PHE A 74 -15.77 -5.95 -11.59
CA PHE A 74 -14.59 -5.22 -12.04
C PHE A 74 -14.44 -5.29 -13.55
N GLY A 75 -14.04 -4.17 -14.14
CA GLY A 75 -13.73 -4.05 -15.56
C GLY A 75 -12.32 -3.52 -15.81
N SER A 76 -12.02 -3.23 -17.08
CA SER A 76 -10.69 -2.81 -17.55
C SER A 76 -10.23 -1.45 -17.04
N LYS A 77 -11.14 -0.61 -16.56
CA LYS A 77 -10.83 0.70 -15.96
C LYS A 77 -10.55 0.60 -14.45
N ASP A 78 -10.92 -0.51 -13.83
CA ASP A 78 -10.74 -0.71 -12.39
C ASP A 78 -9.32 -1.20 -12.10
N ARG A 79 -8.87 -0.95 -10.86
CA ARG A 79 -7.56 -1.36 -10.38
C ARG A 79 -7.67 -2.07 -9.05
N ILE A 80 -6.89 -3.13 -8.89
CA ILE A 80 -6.78 -3.88 -7.65
C ILE A 80 -5.31 -3.84 -7.23
N TYR A 81 -5.06 -3.32 -6.04
CA TYR A 81 -3.75 -3.31 -5.40
C TYR A 81 -3.75 -4.33 -4.28
N ILE A 82 -2.78 -5.24 -4.31
CA ILE A 82 -2.52 -6.22 -3.26
C ILE A 82 -1.15 -5.88 -2.71
N LEU A 83 -1.12 -5.32 -1.50
CA LEU A 83 0.06 -4.69 -0.91
C LEU A 83 0.52 -5.48 0.30
N ASP A 84 1.80 -5.80 0.35
CA ASP A 84 2.45 -6.42 1.51
C ASP A 84 1.83 -7.76 1.95
N ARG A 85 1.34 -8.53 0.98
CA ARG A 85 0.63 -9.78 1.21
C ARG A 85 0.56 -10.62 -0.08
N PRO A 86 0.32 -11.93 0.03
CA PRO A 86 0.16 -12.77 -1.15
C PRO A 86 -1.06 -12.36 -1.96
N ILE A 87 -0.98 -12.58 -3.28
CA ILE A 87 -2.13 -12.56 -4.19
C ILE A 87 -3.11 -13.72 -3.90
N PRO A 88 -4.34 -13.71 -4.45
CA PRO A 88 -5.20 -14.90 -4.41
C PRO A 88 -4.49 -16.13 -4.95
N SER A 89 -4.90 -17.30 -4.45
CA SER A 89 -4.36 -18.58 -4.90
C SER A 89 -4.56 -18.78 -6.41
N VAL A 90 -3.71 -19.60 -7.01
CA VAL A 90 -3.81 -19.95 -8.43
C VAL A 90 -5.18 -20.57 -8.73
N GLU A 91 -5.68 -21.42 -7.83
CA GLU A 91 -7.02 -22.02 -7.89
C GLU A 91 -8.11 -20.96 -7.89
N TRP A 92 -8.00 -19.95 -7.02
CA TRP A 92 -8.95 -18.85 -6.98
C TRP A 92 -8.90 -18.00 -8.25
N LEU A 93 -7.70 -17.66 -8.73
CA LEU A 93 -7.52 -16.89 -9.97
C LEU A 93 -8.13 -17.60 -11.19
N LYS A 94 -8.08 -18.93 -11.23
CA LYS A 94 -8.71 -19.77 -12.28
C LYS A 94 -10.22 -19.61 -12.38
N MET A 95 -10.88 -19.01 -11.39
CA MET A 95 -12.29 -18.63 -11.44
C MET A 95 -12.55 -17.40 -12.34
N LYS A 96 -11.49 -16.68 -12.76
CA LYS A 96 -11.51 -15.60 -13.75
C LYS A 96 -12.33 -14.36 -13.37
N TYR A 97 -12.65 -14.15 -12.10
CA TYR A 97 -13.32 -12.92 -11.63
C TYR A 97 -12.52 -11.64 -11.94
N LEU A 98 -11.20 -11.74 -12.04
CA LEU A 98 -10.28 -10.62 -12.27
C LEU A 98 -9.66 -10.61 -13.66
N ALA A 99 -10.16 -11.42 -14.60
CA ALA A 99 -9.49 -11.67 -15.89
C ALA A 99 -9.31 -10.43 -16.78
N TYR A 100 -10.08 -9.37 -16.54
CA TYR A 100 -10.03 -8.12 -17.31
C TYR A 100 -9.71 -6.90 -16.45
N THR A 101 -9.16 -7.12 -15.26
CA THR A 101 -8.90 -6.07 -14.28
C THR A 101 -7.41 -5.95 -14.06
N ASN A 102 -6.92 -4.71 -13.99
CA ASN A 102 -5.51 -4.46 -13.69
C ASN A 102 -5.25 -4.81 -12.22
N VAL A 103 -4.53 -5.90 -11.98
CA VAL A 103 -4.11 -6.33 -10.65
C VAL A 103 -2.63 -5.96 -10.48
N ILE A 104 -2.30 -5.23 -9.43
CA ILE A 104 -0.94 -4.82 -9.10
C ILE A 104 -0.61 -5.41 -7.74
N ASN A 105 0.37 -6.31 -7.70
CA ASN A 105 0.90 -6.85 -6.47
C ASN A 105 2.26 -6.21 -6.16
N ILE A 106 2.36 -5.61 -4.98
CA ILE A 106 3.58 -5.00 -4.47
C ILE A 106 3.91 -5.66 -3.14
N ASP A 107 5.00 -6.41 -3.10
CA ASP A 107 5.36 -7.23 -1.94
C ASP A 107 6.88 -7.41 -1.85
N HIS A 108 7.38 -7.86 -0.71
CA HIS A 108 8.79 -8.10 -0.44
C HIS A 108 9.04 -9.44 0.27
N HIS A 109 7.98 -10.13 0.70
CA HIS A 109 8.09 -11.41 1.39
C HIS A 109 8.67 -12.50 0.48
N LEU A 110 9.70 -13.21 0.97
CA LEU A 110 10.34 -14.32 0.25
C LEU A 110 9.35 -15.44 -0.12
N THR A 111 8.38 -15.71 0.74
CA THR A 111 7.34 -16.73 0.52
C THR A 111 6.37 -16.37 -0.60
N ASN A 112 6.33 -15.10 -1.00
CA ASN A 112 5.42 -14.57 -2.01
C ASN A 112 6.19 -14.11 -3.26
N ASN A 113 7.41 -14.62 -3.47
CA ASN A 113 8.18 -14.28 -4.66
C ASN A 113 7.41 -14.73 -5.92
N PRO A 114 7.07 -13.81 -6.84
CA PRO A 114 6.22 -14.12 -7.99
C PRO A 114 6.83 -15.15 -8.93
N THR A 115 8.16 -15.33 -8.95
CA THR A 115 8.80 -16.38 -9.75
C THR A 115 8.35 -17.80 -9.40
N MET A 116 7.76 -17.99 -8.22
CA MET A 116 7.27 -19.28 -7.75
C MET A 116 5.91 -19.68 -8.34
N TYR A 117 5.10 -18.73 -8.85
CA TYR A 117 3.71 -18.99 -9.21
C TYR A 117 3.18 -18.19 -10.42
N LYS A 118 3.88 -17.14 -10.86
CA LYS A 118 3.37 -16.20 -11.89
C LYS A 118 3.00 -16.89 -13.21
N ASP A 119 3.72 -17.96 -13.57
CA ASP A 119 3.51 -18.68 -14.83
C ASP A 119 2.25 -19.57 -14.77
N GLU A 120 1.68 -19.77 -13.58
CA GLU A 120 0.43 -20.51 -13.36
C GLU A 120 -0.79 -19.58 -13.24
N CYS A 121 -0.57 -18.27 -13.10
CA CYS A 121 -1.63 -17.28 -13.07
C CYS A 121 -2.34 -17.21 -14.44
N CYS A 122 -3.67 -17.28 -14.45
CA CYS A 122 -4.46 -17.30 -15.68
C CYS A 122 -5.05 -15.94 -16.08
N CYS A 123 -4.67 -14.86 -15.38
CA CYS A 123 -5.12 -13.50 -15.68
C CYS A 123 -3.96 -12.73 -16.32
N ASP A 124 -4.19 -12.16 -17.51
CA ASP A 124 -3.14 -11.53 -18.31
C ASP A 124 -2.68 -10.16 -17.74
N ASP A 125 -3.53 -9.51 -16.94
CA ASP A 125 -3.32 -8.16 -16.41
C ASP A 125 -2.84 -8.12 -14.95
N ILE A 126 -1.97 -9.06 -14.55
CA ILE A 126 -1.32 -9.05 -13.23
C ILE A 126 0.12 -8.53 -13.34
N TYR A 127 0.40 -7.43 -12.63
CA TYR A 127 1.71 -6.82 -12.51
C TYR A 127 2.32 -7.15 -11.15
N PHE A 128 3.53 -7.72 -11.15
CA PHE A 128 4.27 -8.06 -9.94
C PHE A 128 5.45 -7.09 -9.76
N TYR A 129 5.49 -6.38 -8.64
CA TYR A 129 6.59 -5.52 -8.23
C TYR A 129 7.14 -6.01 -6.90
N TRP A 130 8.28 -6.72 -6.94
CA TRP A 130 8.80 -7.47 -5.81
C TRP A 130 10.30 -7.24 -5.59
N ASN A 131 10.71 -7.03 -4.34
CA ASN A 131 12.12 -6.94 -3.93
C ASN A 131 12.26 -7.11 -2.41
N ASP A 132 13.00 -8.12 -1.96
CA ASP A 132 13.23 -8.42 -0.53
C ASP A 132 14.14 -7.42 0.21
N LYS A 133 14.76 -6.48 -0.50
CA LYS A 133 15.66 -5.46 0.06
C LYS A 133 14.97 -4.15 0.40
N LEU A 134 13.68 -4.03 0.13
CA LEU A 134 12.86 -2.84 0.39
C LEU A 134 11.52 -3.31 0.93
N SER A 135 10.88 -2.52 1.79
CA SER A 135 9.53 -2.82 2.23
C SER A 135 8.50 -2.50 1.14
N ALA A 136 7.27 -3.01 1.28
CA ALA A 136 6.18 -2.74 0.35
C ALA A 136 5.85 -1.24 0.26
N ALA A 137 5.98 -0.46 1.34
CA ALA A 137 5.75 0.98 1.32
C ALA A 137 6.70 1.71 0.36
N TYR A 138 7.99 1.38 0.42
CA TYR A 138 8.97 2.00 -0.46
C TYR A 138 8.83 1.51 -1.89
N LEU A 139 8.56 0.21 -2.09
CA LEU A 139 8.26 -0.33 -3.40
C LEU A 139 7.02 0.30 -4.03
N THR A 140 5.99 0.59 -3.24
CA THR A 140 4.80 1.29 -3.68
C THR A 140 5.11 2.71 -4.13
N LEU A 141 6.01 3.41 -3.44
CA LEU A 141 6.47 4.73 -3.88
C LEU A 141 7.22 4.64 -5.23
N GLU A 142 8.16 3.69 -5.36
CA GLU A 142 8.92 3.48 -6.60
C GLU A 142 8.02 3.08 -7.78
N TRP A 143 6.93 2.32 -7.54
CA TRP A 143 5.92 2.01 -8.55
C TRP A 143 5.33 3.27 -9.21
N PHE A 144 5.13 4.34 -8.44
CA PHE A 144 4.60 5.62 -8.94
C PHE A 144 5.66 6.60 -9.45
N LYS A 145 6.95 6.29 -9.32
CA LYS A 145 8.06 7.13 -9.79
C LYS A 145 7.95 7.55 -11.26
N PRO A 146 7.50 6.70 -12.21
CA PRO A 146 7.31 7.13 -13.61
C PRO A 146 6.28 8.25 -13.79
N LEU A 147 5.42 8.54 -12.79
CA LEU A 147 4.48 9.65 -12.86
C LEU A 147 5.13 11.01 -12.61
N ILE A 148 6.31 11.06 -11.99
CA ILE A 148 7.04 12.31 -11.72
C ILE A 148 7.26 13.09 -13.03
N GLU A 149 7.57 12.39 -14.12
CA GLU A 149 7.79 12.98 -15.45
C GLU A 149 6.49 13.57 -16.07
N LYS A 150 5.32 13.19 -15.54
CA LYS A 150 4.02 13.65 -16.06
C LYS A 150 3.57 14.99 -15.48
N GLY A 151 4.22 15.51 -14.44
CA GLY A 151 3.87 16.81 -13.89
C GLY A 151 4.43 17.11 -12.49
N GLU A 152 4.58 18.41 -12.22
CA GLU A 152 5.11 18.94 -10.97
C GLU A 152 4.30 18.52 -9.73
N ASN A 153 2.98 18.30 -9.88
CA ASN A 153 2.13 17.80 -8.81
C ASN A 153 2.51 16.37 -8.37
N TYR A 154 2.92 15.51 -9.30
CA TYR A 154 3.38 14.15 -8.98
C TYR A 154 4.74 14.18 -8.31
N LYS A 155 5.65 15.02 -8.80
CA LYS A 155 6.97 15.24 -8.17
C LYS A 155 6.82 15.69 -6.72
N LYS A 156 6.02 16.72 -6.47
CA LYS A 156 5.75 17.22 -5.11
C LYS A 156 5.14 16.17 -4.19
N MET A 157 4.23 15.34 -4.71
CA MET A 157 3.66 14.24 -3.93
C MET A 157 4.72 13.18 -3.60
N TYR A 158 5.54 12.81 -4.57
CA TYR A 158 6.61 11.83 -4.39
C TYR A 158 7.62 12.30 -3.33
N GLU A 159 8.17 13.50 -3.47
CA GLU A 159 9.14 14.09 -2.54
C GLU A 159 8.55 14.27 -1.14
N LYS A 160 7.25 14.57 -1.04
CA LYS A 160 6.55 14.66 0.26
C LYS A 160 6.46 13.31 0.96
N LEU A 161 6.21 12.23 0.21
CA LEU A 161 5.97 10.89 0.76
C LEU A 161 7.26 10.09 0.98
N GLU A 162 8.34 10.44 0.30
CA GLU A 162 9.64 9.76 0.38
C GLU A 162 10.18 9.61 1.80
N PRO A 163 10.22 10.63 2.68
CA PRO A 163 10.71 10.47 4.04
C PRO A 163 9.91 9.48 4.89
N LEU A 164 8.59 9.38 4.65
CA LEU A 164 7.73 8.42 5.34
C LEU A 164 8.02 7.00 4.84
N ALA A 165 8.05 6.81 3.52
CA ALA A 165 8.35 5.50 2.92
C ALA A 165 9.76 5.01 3.29
N GLU A 166 10.77 5.89 3.28
CA GLU A 166 12.15 5.57 3.67
C GLU A 166 12.22 5.10 5.13
N ALA A 167 11.56 5.82 6.04
CA ALA A 167 11.54 5.48 7.45
C ALA A 167 10.74 4.21 7.75
N THR A 168 9.61 4.00 7.07
CA THR A 168 8.82 2.76 7.16
C THR A 168 9.66 1.57 6.71
N SER A 169 10.30 1.66 5.54
CA SER A 169 11.19 0.61 5.05
C SER A 169 12.36 0.37 5.98
N CYS A 170 12.99 1.44 6.48
CA CYS A 170 14.10 1.32 7.42
C CYS A 170 13.72 0.54 8.69
N TRP A 171 12.51 0.77 9.20
CA TRP A 171 11.94 0.01 10.31
C TRP A 171 11.70 -1.47 9.93
N ASP A 172 10.94 -1.68 8.86
CA ASP A 172 10.34 -2.95 8.48
C ASP A 172 11.40 -4.02 8.13
N ILE A 173 12.37 -3.66 7.29
CA ILE A 173 13.48 -4.57 6.92
C ILE A 173 14.65 -4.52 7.92
N PHE A 174 14.42 -3.99 9.13
CA PHE A 174 15.37 -3.95 10.25
C PHE A 174 16.73 -3.25 9.97
N THR A 175 16.83 -2.41 8.95
CA THR A 175 18.09 -1.72 8.60
C THR A 175 18.46 -0.64 9.60
N TRP A 176 17.51 -0.13 10.37
CA TRP A 176 17.73 0.86 11.44
C TRP A 176 18.77 0.44 12.49
N LYS A 177 18.99 -0.87 12.67
CA LYS A 177 19.99 -1.42 13.59
C LYS A 177 21.43 -1.17 13.14
N ASN A 178 21.64 -1.01 11.84
CA ASN A 178 22.95 -0.86 11.21
C ASN A 178 23.28 0.60 10.86
N LEU A 179 22.37 1.54 11.14
CA LEU A 179 22.60 2.97 10.93
C LEU A 179 23.70 3.49 11.87
N GLY A 180 24.59 4.31 11.33
CA GLY A 180 25.65 4.99 12.07
C GLY A 180 25.17 6.19 12.90
N ASN A 181 26.12 7.05 13.25
CA ASN A 181 25.90 8.21 14.13
C ASN A 181 25.91 9.55 13.38
N SER A 182 25.85 9.57 12.04
CA SER A 182 25.69 10.83 11.32
C SER A 182 24.33 11.46 11.63
N GLN A 183 24.22 12.79 11.48
CA GLN A 183 22.97 13.50 11.75
C GLN A 183 21.80 12.96 10.90
N LYS A 184 22.04 12.61 9.64
CA LYS A 184 21.03 12.02 8.74
C LYS A 184 20.58 10.65 9.23
N GLU A 185 21.53 9.79 9.59
CA GLU A 185 21.22 8.44 10.08
C GLU A 185 20.50 8.46 11.43
N LEU A 186 20.90 9.33 12.36
CA LEU A 186 20.23 9.51 13.64
C LEU A 186 18.79 10.04 13.48
N LEU A 187 18.55 10.88 12.47
CA LEU A 187 17.21 11.34 12.14
C LEU A 187 16.37 10.20 11.55
N LEU A 188 16.91 9.45 10.59
CA LEU A 188 16.21 8.31 9.99
C LEU A 188 15.87 7.23 11.03
N LYS A 189 16.82 6.90 11.91
CA LYS A 189 16.61 5.96 13.02
C LYS A 189 15.46 6.41 13.93
N ARG A 190 15.44 7.69 14.29
CA ARG A 190 14.35 8.28 15.09
C ARG A 190 13.01 8.16 14.37
N ARG A 191 12.96 8.52 13.09
CA ARG A 191 11.77 8.43 12.24
C ARG A 191 11.23 7.00 12.14
N ALA A 192 12.10 6.03 11.91
CA ALA A 192 11.75 4.60 11.83
C ALA A 192 11.10 4.11 13.15
N LEU A 193 11.70 4.44 14.30
CA LEU A 193 11.17 4.08 15.61
C LEU A 193 9.83 4.77 15.92
N SER A 194 9.67 6.03 15.50
CA SER A 194 8.42 6.78 15.67
C SER A 194 7.27 6.17 14.90
N ILE A 195 7.48 5.73 13.65
CA ILE A 195 6.42 5.11 12.82
C ILE A 195 5.89 3.83 13.46
N ASN A 196 6.78 2.95 13.91
CA ASN A 196 6.36 1.73 14.58
C ASN A 196 5.61 2.04 15.88
N SER A 197 6.14 2.97 16.68
CA SER A 197 5.47 3.37 17.92
C SER A 197 4.08 3.95 17.64
N ALA A 198 3.96 4.77 16.60
CA ALA A 198 2.71 5.38 16.16
C ALA A 198 1.65 4.33 15.81
N GLU A 199 2.02 3.37 14.95
CA GLU A 199 1.11 2.30 14.55
C GLU A 199 0.69 1.45 15.76
N LYS A 200 1.62 1.07 16.64
CA LYS A 200 1.30 0.25 17.82
C LYS A 200 0.44 0.98 18.86
N ILE A 201 0.60 2.29 19.02
CA ILE A 201 -0.18 3.08 19.98
C ILE A 201 -1.58 3.38 19.44
N LEU A 202 -1.69 3.75 18.16
CA LEU A 202 -2.96 4.14 17.56
C LEU A 202 -3.80 2.93 17.10
N GLY A 203 -3.15 1.84 16.70
CA GLY A 203 -3.75 0.76 15.94
C GLY A 203 -3.96 1.14 14.46
N ALA A 204 -4.16 0.11 13.63
CA ALA A 204 -4.16 0.23 12.16
C ALA A 204 -5.09 1.32 11.60
N GLY A 205 -6.37 1.29 12.00
CA GLY A 205 -7.37 2.23 11.50
C GLY A 205 -7.09 3.69 11.86
N ALA A 206 -6.69 3.95 13.11
CA ALA A 206 -6.40 5.30 13.56
C ALA A 206 -5.06 5.81 12.99
N PHE A 207 -4.05 4.95 12.86
CA PHE A 207 -2.79 5.28 12.21
C PHE A 207 -2.98 5.65 10.73
N TYR A 208 -3.71 4.82 9.97
CA TYR A 208 -4.02 5.11 8.56
C TYR A 208 -4.76 6.44 8.39
N ASN A 209 -5.77 6.68 9.23
CA ASN A 209 -6.52 7.94 9.23
C ASN A 209 -5.63 9.14 9.57
N PHE A 210 -4.70 8.98 10.52
CA PHE A 210 -3.75 10.01 10.90
C PHE A 210 -2.83 10.38 9.71
N ILE A 211 -2.13 9.40 9.13
CA ILE A 211 -1.20 9.66 8.02
C ILE A 211 -1.92 10.22 6.78
N THR A 212 -3.17 9.83 6.54
CA THR A 212 -3.96 10.29 5.40
C THR A 212 -4.48 11.71 5.60
N LYS A 213 -5.03 12.05 6.77
CA LYS A 213 -5.58 13.38 7.06
C LYS A 213 -4.52 14.48 6.96
N LYS A 214 -3.28 14.15 7.26
CA LYS A 214 -2.15 15.08 7.26
C LYS A 214 -1.55 15.35 5.88
N LEU A 215 -1.92 14.61 4.83
CA LEU A 215 -1.34 14.77 3.49
C LEU A 215 -1.42 16.20 2.91
N ASN A 216 -2.46 16.93 3.28
CA ASN A 216 -2.66 18.32 2.84
C ASN A 216 -1.82 19.34 3.64
N SER A 217 -1.12 18.91 4.70
CA SER A 217 -0.20 19.79 5.44
C SER A 217 1.04 20.12 4.61
N GLU A 218 1.51 21.35 4.73
CA GLU A 218 2.79 21.81 4.21
C GLU A 218 3.97 21.17 4.96
N ASN A 219 3.82 20.97 6.27
CA ASN A 219 4.83 20.38 7.15
C ASN A 219 4.58 18.89 7.41
N TYR A 220 4.06 18.16 6.41
CA TYR A 220 3.63 16.76 6.53
C TYR A 220 4.64 15.88 7.28
N THR A 221 5.88 15.86 6.81
CA THR A 221 6.98 15.08 7.39
C THR A 221 7.14 15.37 8.88
N GLU A 222 7.23 16.64 9.26
CA GLU A 222 7.42 17.04 10.64
C GLU A 222 6.19 16.71 11.50
N GLU A 223 4.98 16.90 11.00
CA GLU A 223 3.76 16.57 11.75
C GLU A 223 3.62 15.07 12.02
N ILE A 224 3.97 14.20 11.05
CA ILE A 224 3.90 12.75 11.24
C ILE A 224 4.91 12.29 12.28
N PHE A 225 6.15 12.78 12.19
CA PHE A 225 7.23 12.31 13.06
C PHE A 225 7.21 12.95 14.45
N ASN A 226 6.88 14.23 14.55
CA ASN A 226 6.87 14.97 15.82
C ASN A 226 5.69 14.64 16.72
N TYR A 227 4.60 14.08 16.18
CA TYR A 227 3.46 13.68 17.00
C TYR A 227 3.82 12.62 18.06
N PHE A 228 4.86 11.82 17.83
CA PHE A 228 5.28 10.73 18.72
C PHE A 228 6.64 10.96 19.40
N PHE A 229 7.21 12.17 19.24
CA PHE A 229 8.37 12.59 20.03
C PHE A 229 7.87 13.30 21.29
N PHE A 230 8.04 12.64 22.44
CA PHE A 230 8.02 13.27 23.76
C PHE A 230 9.45 13.43 24.28
#